data_AF-A0A7M7LNI8-F1
#
_entry.id   AF-A0A7M7LNI8-F1
#
_cell.length_a   1.000
_cell.length_b   1.000
_cell.length_c   1.000
_cell.angle_alpha   90.00
_cell.angle_beta   90.00
_cell.angle_gamma   90.00
#
_symmetry.space_group_name_H-M   'P 1'
#
loop_
_entity.id
_entity.type
_entity.pdbx_description
1 polymer ?
#
loop_
_entity_poly.entity_id
_entity_poly.type
_entity_poly.pdbx_seq_one_letter_code
_entity_poly.pdbx_strand_id
1 'polypeptide(L)'
;MPSAGAGGIREGAARSPYALPGDAQLLAYWHHQHRAPSTPSTPSAAGAARFERRRRAAKDEPIQELRGGRPSGFSASRYVADVRLLAKWRLVAGQKRDGCIQLDQQHELERQQYREIKREYRECAAALESFLARDHEESMRALSAAEAESRRTSELSERRDELSGRYGRARLQVYQWEEAWRTVKACRSFLRRVSPLGQLDAAEDESEEAGEGAGEEAGEEAEEAEIGSLESIIAAFERTRSALSPASSPGELGLLEAADLLRLFRDIELRNLSALVHLEALGGPMAEASARIGAAELRVGREIEDVFEGIEQLERAIGREERRARRLERQSARLVQRRFRALVCSAEALRARILLEEAYEGCVAPNEAGLGPLAMARGLEAAYERLSAELDALPRHLVLACERDGFQQEMRQSREAAEAARKFELMQRLLGALRRIMEPTESRRRVLMRRSSPNVPGRRCAASAAAAAKEQTRDKSPIAREALQLDFFEKLCKPKRTDGEEDGASDDDD
;
A
#
# COMPACT_ATOMS: atom_id res chain seq x y z
N MET A 1 22.03 -36.76 -5.48
CA MET A 1 23.36 -36.55 -4.86
C MET A 1 23.56 -35.05 -4.70
N PRO A 2 24.08 -34.54 -3.57
CA PRO A 2 23.54 -34.67 -2.22
C PRO A 2 23.57 -33.32 -1.43
N SER A 3 22.80 -33.21 -0.33
CA SER A 3 23.31 -32.53 0.89
C SER A 3 22.52 -32.94 2.13
N ALA A 4 23.27 -33.15 3.20
CA ALA A 4 22.87 -33.63 4.51
C ALA A 4 22.24 -32.54 5.39
N GLY A 5 21.60 -32.95 6.51
CA GLY A 5 21.30 -32.07 7.63
C GLY A 5 20.30 -32.68 8.62
N ALA A 6 20.77 -32.97 9.84
CA ALA A 6 20.07 -33.70 10.90
C ALA A 6 19.41 -32.80 11.96
N GLY A 7 18.52 -33.39 12.77
CA GLY A 7 17.90 -32.82 14.00
C GLY A 7 16.38 -32.62 13.80
N GLY A 8 15.43 -33.15 14.57
CA GLY A 8 15.36 -33.56 15.98
C GLY A 8 14.12 -32.88 16.58
N ILE A 9 13.26 -33.61 17.31
CA ILE A 9 12.30 -33.19 18.38
C ILE A 9 10.95 -33.98 18.33
N ARG A 10 10.88 -34.94 19.27
CA ARG A 10 9.83 -35.31 20.25
C ARG A 10 8.31 -35.13 20.02
N GLU A 11 7.64 -36.24 20.37
CA GLU A 11 6.50 -36.43 21.29
C GLU A 11 5.07 -36.02 20.89
N GLY A 12 4.21 -37.04 20.82
CA GLY A 12 2.76 -36.93 20.77
C GLY A 12 2.07 -38.29 20.71
N ALA A 13 2.34 -39.18 21.69
CA ALA A 13 1.67 -40.48 21.79
C ALA A 13 0.20 -40.32 22.23
N ALA A 14 -0.72 -40.65 21.33
CA ALA A 14 -2.14 -40.74 21.58
C ALA A 14 -2.47 -41.78 22.67
N ARG A 15 -3.16 -41.36 23.73
CA ARG A 15 -3.69 -42.26 24.77
C ARG A 15 -4.96 -42.94 24.26
N SER A 16 -4.97 -44.27 24.34
CA SER A 16 -6.12 -45.11 24.00
C SER A 16 -7.32 -44.85 24.94
N PRO A 17 -8.55 -44.70 24.42
CA PRO A 17 -9.76 -44.46 25.21
C PRO A 17 -10.27 -45.68 26.00
N TYR A 18 -9.54 -46.79 26.05
CA TYR A 18 -9.94 -48.03 26.76
C TYR A 18 -9.12 -48.34 28.03
N ALA A 19 -8.46 -47.34 28.62
CA ALA A 19 -7.78 -47.52 29.91
C ALA A 19 -8.81 -47.67 31.05
N LEU A 20 -9.13 -48.91 31.42
CA LEU A 20 -9.95 -49.25 32.58
C LEU A 20 -9.23 -48.86 33.90
N PRO A 21 -9.93 -48.24 34.87
CA PRO A 21 -9.37 -47.91 36.19
C PRO A 21 -8.87 -49.15 36.95
N GLY A 22 -7.73 -49.05 37.64
CA GLY A 22 -7.06 -50.15 38.35
C GLY A 22 -7.94 -50.91 39.36
N ASP A 23 -9.02 -50.30 39.84
CA ASP A 23 -9.93 -50.91 40.82
C ASP A 23 -10.81 -52.02 40.21
N ALA A 24 -11.05 -51.98 38.89
CA ALA A 24 -11.79 -53.04 38.18
C ALA A 24 -10.96 -54.32 38.01
N GLN A 25 -9.62 -54.22 37.98
CA GLN A 25 -8.72 -55.36 37.89
C GLN A 25 -8.65 -56.13 39.23
N LEU A 26 -8.79 -55.44 40.37
CA LEU A 26 -8.83 -56.07 41.69
C LEU A 26 -10.11 -56.87 41.95
N LEU A 27 -11.26 -56.40 41.44
CA LEU A 27 -12.53 -57.13 41.51
C LEU A 27 -12.56 -58.36 40.58
N ALA A 28 -11.94 -58.27 39.40
CA ALA A 28 -11.78 -59.41 38.50
C ALA A 28 -10.85 -60.49 39.09
N TYR A 29 -9.77 -60.09 39.77
CA TYR A 29 -8.84 -61.00 40.44
C TYR A 29 -9.48 -61.74 41.64
N TRP A 30 -10.28 -61.04 42.45
CA TRP A 30 -11.00 -61.67 43.57
C TRP A 30 -12.07 -62.66 43.11
N HIS A 31 -12.80 -62.35 42.03
CA HIS A 31 -13.75 -63.30 41.43
C HIS A 31 -13.06 -64.47 40.72
N HIS A 32 -11.83 -64.31 40.22
CA HIS A 32 -11.05 -65.40 39.64
C HIS A 32 -10.51 -66.37 40.71
N GLN A 33 -10.08 -65.88 41.87
CA GLN A 33 -9.56 -66.72 42.96
C GLN A 33 -10.64 -67.56 43.70
N HIS A 34 -11.90 -67.10 43.71
CA HIS A 34 -12.99 -67.79 44.42
C HIS A 34 -13.99 -68.52 43.52
N ARG A 35 -13.68 -68.70 42.23
CA ARG A 35 -14.53 -69.42 41.28
C ARG A 35 -13.96 -70.81 41.03
N ALA A 36 -14.59 -71.82 41.65
CA ALA A 36 -14.33 -73.22 41.30
C ALA A 36 -14.70 -73.46 39.81
N PRO A 37 -13.93 -74.26 39.06
CA PRO A 37 -14.05 -74.37 37.62
C PRO A 37 -15.34 -75.09 37.21
N SER A 38 -16.24 -74.37 36.53
CA SER A 38 -17.34 -74.97 35.79
C SER A 38 -16.99 -75.03 34.31
N THR A 39 -16.64 -76.22 33.84
CA THR A 39 -16.55 -76.59 32.42
C THR A 39 -17.94 -76.53 31.77
N PRO A 40 -18.14 -75.88 30.62
CA PRO A 40 -19.37 -75.98 29.87
C PRO A 40 -19.26 -77.11 28.82
N SER A 41 -19.92 -78.24 29.08
CA SER A 41 -20.33 -79.18 28.03
C SER A 41 -21.85 -79.17 27.92
N THR A 42 -22.32 -79.01 26.68
CA THR A 42 -23.70 -79.08 26.22
C THR A 42 -24.34 -80.47 26.45
N PRO A 43 -25.65 -80.62 26.21
CA PRO A 43 -26.71 -80.82 27.19
C PRO A 43 -26.89 -82.28 27.65
N SER A 44 -27.42 -82.50 28.87
CA SER A 44 -28.07 -83.79 29.18
C SER A 44 -29.08 -83.65 30.33
N ALA A 45 -30.28 -84.19 30.09
CA ALA A 45 -31.48 -84.13 30.93
C ALA A 45 -31.36 -84.83 32.31
N ALA A 46 -30.17 -85.32 32.69
CA ALA A 46 -29.91 -85.91 34.02
C ALA A 46 -29.38 -84.90 35.06
N GLY A 47 -29.02 -83.67 34.66
CA GLY A 47 -28.46 -82.65 35.56
C GLY A 47 -29.48 -81.92 36.45
N ALA A 48 -30.75 -81.86 36.02
CA ALA A 48 -31.81 -81.15 36.74
C ALA A 48 -32.18 -81.82 38.08
N ALA A 49 -32.10 -83.16 38.16
CA ALA A 49 -32.43 -83.92 39.37
C ALA A 49 -31.34 -83.85 40.47
N ARG A 50 -30.09 -83.56 40.11
CA ARG A 50 -28.96 -83.48 41.07
C ARG A 50 -28.88 -82.11 41.75
N PHE A 51 -29.37 -81.06 41.09
CA PHE A 51 -29.43 -79.71 41.64
C PHE A 51 -30.65 -79.53 42.57
N GLU A 52 -31.79 -80.17 42.29
CA GLU A 52 -32.94 -80.16 43.20
C GLU A 52 -32.73 -80.99 44.49
N ARG A 53 -31.99 -82.11 44.44
CA ARG A 53 -31.64 -82.89 45.64
C ARG A 53 -30.74 -82.13 46.63
N ARG A 54 -29.84 -81.26 46.15
CA ARG A 54 -28.99 -80.41 47.02
C ARG A 54 -29.77 -79.24 47.66
N ARG A 55 -30.87 -78.79 47.06
CA ARG A 55 -31.68 -77.68 47.59
C ARG A 55 -32.68 -78.13 48.66
N ARG A 56 -33.08 -79.41 48.67
CA ARG A 56 -33.92 -80.03 49.71
C ARG A 56 -33.11 -80.53 50.92
N ALA A 57 -31.82 -80.81 50.77
CA ALA A 57 -30.94 -81.31 51.84
C ALA A 57 -30.25 -80.22 52.71
N ALA A 58 -30.58 -78.93 52.53
CA ALA A 58 -29.98 -77.82 53.26
C ALA A 58 -30.99 -76.94 54.01
N LYS A 59 -32.21 -77.44 54.24
CA LYS A 59 -33.26 -76.76 55.01
C LYS A 59 -33.73 -77.51 56.27
N ASP A 60 -33.29 -78.74 56.47
CA ASP A 60 -33.44 -79.47 57.73
C ASP A 60 -32.04 -79.63 58.34
N GLU A 61 -31.59 -78.62 59.08
CA GLU A 61 -30.99 -78.81 60.40
C GLU A 61 -30.78 -77.45 61.07
N PRO A 62 -31.01 -77.38 62.38
CA PRO A 62 -31.60 -76.22 63.00
C PRO A 62 -30.56 -75.42 63.76
N ILE A 63 -30.62 -74.09 63.69
CA ILE A 63 -30.10 -73.27 64.79
C ILE A 63 -31.15 -73.35 65.93
N GLN A 64 -31.26 -74.56 66.51
CA GLN A 64 -31.83 -74.84 67.83
C GLN A 64 -30.80 -74.63 68.94
N GLU A 65 -29.55 -74.32 68.62
CA GLU A 65 -28.53 -74.00 69.61
C GLU A 65 -28.36 -72.48 69.70
N LEU A 66 -29.15 -71.88 70.59
CA LEU A 66 -28.85 -70.69 71.42
C LEU A 66 -30.07 -70.31 72.30
N ARG A 67 -31.06 -71.22 72.48
CA ARG A 67 -31.93 -71.27 73.66
C ARG A 67 -31.41 -72.36 74.60
N GLY A 68 -30.55 -72.00 75.54
CA GLY A 68 -30.16 -72.93 76.60
C GLY A 68 -28.83 -72.57 77.21
N GLY A 69 -28.85 -72.22 78.49
CA GLY A 69 -27.66 -71.82 79.24
C GLY A 69 -27.49 -70.31 79.24
N ARG A 70 -27.84 -69.67 80.35
CA ARG A 70 -27.37 -68.32 80.65
C ARG A 70 -25.84 -68.39 80.69
N PRO A 71 -25.06 -67.73 79.81
CA PRO A 71 -23.84 -67.15 80.30
C PRO A 71 -24.28 -66.00 81.21
N SER A 72 -23.76 -65.96 82.43
CA SER A 72 -23.84 -64.76 83.27
C SER A 72 -23.46 -63.55 82.41
N GLY A 73 -24.46 -62.75 82.04
CA GLY A 73 -24.32 -61.64 81.09
C GLY A 73 -25.12 -61.83 79.78
N PHE A 74 -26.45 -61.87 79.84
CA PHE A 74 -27.27 -61.56 78.66
C PHE A 74 -27.02 -60.10 78.27
N SER A 75 -26.15 -59.93 77.28
CA SER A 75 -25.98 -58.66 76.61
C SER A 75 -27.06 -58.56 75.55
N ALA A 76 -28.15 -57.86 75.87
CA ALA A 76 -29.16 -57.46 74.89
C ALA A 76 -28.50 -56.83 73.64
N SER A 77 -27.33 -56.22 73.81
CA SER A 77 -26.52 -55.66 72.74
C SER A 77 -26.04 -56.70 71.70
N ARG A 78 -25.64 -57.93 72.08
CA ARG A 78 -25.18 -58.96 71.12
C ARG A 78 -26.30 -59.49 70.22
N TYR A 79 -27.45 -59.85 70.79
CA TYR A 79 -28.60 -60.34 70.01
C TYR A 79 -29.11 -59.27 69.03
N VAL A 80 -29.21 -58.01 69.51
CA VAL A 80 -29.58 -56.88 68.66
C VAL A 80 -28.56 -56.69 67.53
N ALA A 81 -27.26 -56.94 67.77
CA ALA A 81 -26.24 -56.87 66.73
C ALA A 81 -26.38 -57.97 65.66
N ASP A 82 -26.67 -59.21 66.04
CA ASP A 82 -26.82 -60.33 65.10
C ASP A 82 -28.09 -60.20 64.25
N VAL A 83 -29.20 -59.77 64.86
CA VAL A 83 -30.44 -59.50 64.11
C VAL A 83 -30.21 -58.34 63.13
N ARG A 84 -29.48 -57.29 63.53
CA ARG A 84 -29.08 -56.21 62.62
C ARG A 84 -28.18 -56.72 61.51
N LEU A 85 -27.25 -57.63 61.79
CA LEU A 85 -26.35 -58.21 60.79
C LEU A 85 -27.14 -59.06 59.78
N LEU A 86 -28.06 -59.90 60.24
CA LEU A 86 -28.85 -60.76 59.38
C LEU A 86 -29.86 -59.95 58.54
N ALA A 87 -30.44 -58.90 59.11
CA ALA A 87 -31.23 -57.92 58.38
C ALA A 87 -30.37 -57.21 57.31
N LYS A 88 -29.14 -56.80 57.63
CA LYS A 88 -28.19 -56.23 56.65
C LYS A 88 -27.90 -57.22 55.52
N TRP A 89 -27.60 -58.48 55.81
CA TRP A 89 -27.33 -59.48 54.77
C TRP A 89 -28.54 -59.77 53.87
N ARG A 90 -29.74 -59.85 54.44
CA ARG A 90 -30.97 -60.00 53.63
C ARG A 90 -31.23 -58.80 52.75
N LEU A 91 -30.95 -57.59 53.26
CA LEU A 91 -31.07 -56.35 52.51
C LEU A 91 -30.07 -56.34 51.35
N VAL A 92 -28.81 -56.71 51.59
CA VAL A 92 -27.78 -56.84 50.53
C VAL A 92 -28.13 -57.92 49.51
N ALA A 93 -28.59 -59.09 49.95
CA ALA A 93 -29.00 -60.17 49.05
C ALA A 93 -30.24 -59.78 48.22
N GLY A 94 -31.18 -59.05 48.80
CA GLY A 94 -32.30 -58.43 48.10
C GLY A 94 -31.80 -57.46 47.03
N GLN A 95 -30.98 -56.49 47.41
CA GLN A 95 -30.37 -55.53 46.48
C GLN A 95 -29.61 -56.20 45.32
N LYS A 96 -28.88 -57.30 45.57
CA LYS A 96 -28.18 -58.03 44.50
C LYS A 96 -29.13 -58.79 43.59
N ARG A 97 -30.22 -59.38 44.11
CA ARG A 97 -31.25 -60.04 43.29
C ARG A 97 -32.00 -59.02 42.45
N ASP A 98 -32.37 -57.90 43.03
CA ASP A 98 -33.01 -56.80 42.32
C ASP A 98 -32.08 -56.29 41.22
N GLY A 99 -30.78 -56.17 41.49
CA GLY A 99 -29.76 -55.87 40.49
C GLY A 99 -29.67 -56.90 39.36
N CYS A 100 -29.71 -58.20 39.66
CA CYS A 100 -29.73 -59.24 38.61
C CYS A 100 -31.00 -59.14 37.74
N ILE A 101 -32.17 -58.93 38.36
CA ILE A 101 -33.44 -58.79 37.64
C ILE A 101 -33.40 -57.55 36.73
N GLN A 102 -32.85 -56.43 37.21
CA GLN A 102 -32.66 -55.23 36.39
C GLN A 102 -31.72 -55.49 35.20
N LEU A 103 -30.61 -56.22 35.41
CA LEU A 103 -29.70 -56.58 34.32
C LEU A 103 -30.35 -57.50 33.29
N ASP A 104 -31.12 -58.50 33.73
CA ASP A 104 -31.82 -59.40 32.80
C ASP A 104 -32.87 -58.65 31.98
N GLN A 105 -33.62 -57.73 32.62
CA GLN A 105 -34.56 -56.85 31.93
C GLN A 105 -33.84 -55.93 30.93
N GLN A 106 -32.72 -55.32 31.31
CA GLN A 106 -31.90 -54.51 30.40
C GLN A 106 -31.39 -55.33 29.23
N HIS A 107 -30.89 -56.54 29.47
CA HIS A 107 -30.38 -57.42 28.41
C HIS A 107 -31.47 -57.88 27.44
N GLU A 108 -32.69 -58.13 27.92
CA GLU A 108 -33.83 -58.43 27.06
C GLU A 108 -34.21 -57.24 26.19
N LEU A 109 -34.21 -56.03 26.75
CA LEU A 109 -34.46 -54.80 26.00
C LEU A 109 -33.37 -54.58 24.94
N GLU A 110 -32.09 -54.71 25.30
CA GLU A 110 -30.96 -54.59 24.35
C GLU A 110 -31.04 -55.64 23.24
N ARG A 111 -31.46 -56.87 23.54
CA ARG A 111 -31.66 -57.92 22.53
C ARG A 111 -32.80 -57.61 21.57
N GLN A 112 -33.88 -57.01 22.06
CA GLN A 112 -35.00 -56.59 21.21
C GLN A 112 -34.52 -55.46 20.27
N GLN A 113 -33.88 -54.44 20.82
CA GLN A 113 -33.27 -53.35 20.05
C GLN A 113 -32.30 -53.89 18.99
N TYR A 114 -31.41 -54.83 19.34
CA TYR A 114 -30.48 -55.42 18.38
C TYR A 114 -31.19 -56.16 17.24
N ARG A 115 -32.30 -56.86 17.52
CA ARG A 115 -33.07 -57.55 16.48
C ARG A 115 -33.79 -56.57 15.56
N GLU A 116 -34.34 -55.50 16.12
CA GLU A 116 -34.96 -54.41 15.36
C GLU A 116 -33.94 -53.77 14.42
N ILE A 117 -32.80 -53.35 14.97
CA ILE A 117 -31.67 -52.81 14.21
C ILE A 117 -31.22 -53.77 13.11
N LYS A 118 -31.09 -55.08 13.40
CA LYS A 118 -30.71 -56.07 12.39
C LYS A 118 -31.75 -56.25 11.29
N ARG A 119 -33.04 -56.12 11.61
CA ARG A 119 -34.12 -56.17 10.61
C ARG A 119 -34.06 -54.94 9.72
N GLU A 120 -33.93 -53.76 10.31
CA GLU A 120 -33.78 -52.49 9.59
C GLU A 120 -32.56 -52.54 8.64
N TYR A 121 -31.41 -53.02 9.11
CA TYR A 121 -30.24 -53.18 8.24
C TYR A 121 -30.48 -54.10 7.03
N ARG A 122 -31.24 -55.19 7.21
CA ARG A 122 -31.58 -56.11 6.11
C ARG A 122 -32.54 -55.47 5.12
N GLU A 123 -33.53 -54.74 5.61
CA GLU A 123 -34.47 -53.99 4.78
C GLU A 123 -33.73 -52.90 4.00
N CYS A 124 -32.81 -52.16 4.64
CA CYS A 124 -31.94 -51.20 3.99
C CYS A 124 -31.06 -51.86 2.92
N ALA A 125 -30.43 -53.00 3.22
CA ALA A 125 -29.60 -53.71 2.25
C ALA A 125 -30.40 -54.17 1.02
N ALA A 126 -31.58 -54.77 1.23
CA ALA A 126 -32.45 -55.20 0.14
C ALA A 126 -32.98 -54.00 -0.67
N ALA A 127 -33.33 -52.90 0.00
CA ALA A 127 -33.73 -51.67 -0.68
C ALA A 127 -32.59 -51.12 -1.55
N LEU A 128 -31.36 -51.10 -1.05
CA LEU A 128 -30.18 -50.67 -1.81
C LEU A 128 -29.91 -51.57 -3.01
N GLU A 129 -29.96 -52.89 -2.86
CA GLU A 129 -29.79 -53.83 -3.99
C GLU A 129 -30.87 -53.61 -5.05
N SER A 130 -32.13 -53.44 -4.64
CA SER A 130 -33.23 -53.17 -5.57
C SER A 130 -33.08 -51.82 -6.29
N PHE A 131 -32.55 -50.82 -5.59
CA PHE A 131 -32.26 -49.50 -6.15
C PHE A 131 -31.13 -49.59 -7.18
N LEU A 132 -30.03 -50.27 -6.84
CA LEU A 132 -28.89 -50.49 -7.76
C LEU A 132 -29.29 -51.28 -9.00
N ALA A 133 -30.17 -52.28 -8.88
CA ALA A 133 -30.66 -53.04 -10.02
C ALA A 133 -31.49 -52.16 -10.98
N ARG A 134 -32.40 -51.33 -10.44
CA ARG A 134 -33.20 -50.38 -11.23
C ARG A 134 -32.32 -49.34 -11.91
N ASP A 135 -31.39 -48.75 -11.15
CA ASP A 135 -30.45 -47.76 -11.66
C ASP A 135 -29.56 -48.35 -12.77
N HIS A 136 -29.10 -49.59 -12.62
CA HIS A 136 -28.35 -50.30 -13.66
C HIS A 136 -29.21 -50.53 -14.92
N GLU A 137 -30.45 -50.98 -14.79
CA GLU A 137 -31.35 -51.14 -15.94
C GLU A 137 -31.62 -49.80 -16.64
N GLU A 138 -31.88 -48.74 -15.90
CA GLU A 138 -32.07 -47.39 -16.43
C GLU A 138 -30.82 -46.89 -17.15
N SER A 139 -29.64 -47.09 -16.55
CA SER A 139 -28.35 -46.77 -17.17
C SER A 139 -28.13 -47.57 -18.47
N MET A 140 -28.47 -48.86 -18.53
CA MET A 140 -28.32 -49.67 -19.74
C MET A 140 -29.30 -49.26 -20.84
N ARG A 141 -30.53 -48.86 -20.48
CA ARG A 141 -31.49 -48.28 -21.43
C ARG A 141 -30.96 -46.95 -21.99
N ALA A 142 -30.43 -46.09 -21.12
CA ALA A 142 -29.82 -44.82 -21.54
C ALA A 142 -28.61 -45.04 -22.46
N LEU A 143 -27.73 -46.00 -22.13
CA LEU A 143 -26.58 -46.35 -22.97
C LEU A 143 -27.01 -46.88 -24.34
N SER A 144 -28.00 -47.77 -24.41
CA SER A 144 -28.45 -48.30 -25.70
C SER A 144 -29.14 -47.23 -26.56
N ALA A 145 -29.88 -46.30 -25.95
CA ALA A 145 -30.41 -45.13 -26.65
C ALA A 145 -29.28 -44.22 -27.16
N ALA A 146 -28.25 -43.97 -26.34
CA ALA A 146 -27.09 -43.17 -26.73
C ALA A 146 -26.29 -43.83 -27.87
N GLU A 147 -26.12 -45.16 -27.85
CA GLU A 147 -25.49 -45.90 -28.95
C GLU A 147 -26.31 -45.83 -30.24
N ALA A 148 -27.64 -45.92 -30.16
CA ALA A 148 -28.51 -45.79 -31.33
C ALA A 148 -28.43 -44.38 -31.95
N GLU A 149 -28.42 -43.34 -31.13
CA GLU A 149 -28.22 -41.96 -31.60
C GLU A 149 -26.78 -41.75 -32.12
N SER A 150 -25.77 -42.36 -31.50
CA SER A 150 -24.38 -42.33 -31.98
C SER A 150 -24.25 -42.96 -33.38
N ARG A 151 -24.93 -44.08 -33.63
CA ARG A 151 -24.96 -44.70 -34.98
C ARG A 151 -25.65 -43.78 -36.00
N ARG A 152 -26.81 -43.21 -35.65
CA ARG A 152 -27.53 -42.26 -36.53
C ARG A 152 -26.68 -41.04 -36.85
N THR A 153 -26.01 -40.48 -35.86
CA THR A 153 -25.12 -39.32 -36.06
C THR A 153 -23.89 -39.68 -36.89
N SER A 154 -23.33 -40.89 -36.74
CA SER A 154 -22.28 -41.41 -37.62
C SER A 154 -22.74 -41.48 -39.08
N GLU A 155 -23.89 -42.10 -39.35
CA GLU A 155 -24.45 -42.19 -40.72
C GLU A 155 -24.73 -40.81 -41.33
N LEU A 156 -25.25 -39.86 -40.54
CA LEU A 156 -25.46 -38.49 -40.99
C LEU A 156 -24.12 -37.76 -41.24
N SER A 157 -23.09 -38.02 -40.43
CA SER A 157 -21.76 -37.45 -40.63
C SER A 157 -21.09 -37.96 -41.90
N GLU A 158 -21.21 -39.26 -42.20
CA GLU A 158 -20.71 -39.86 -43.44
C GLU A 158 -21.41 -39.25 -44.66
N ARG A 159 -22.75 -39.12 -44.62
CA ARG A 159 -23.51 -38.47 -45.70
C ARG A 159 -23.12 -37.01 -45.87
N ARG A 160 -22.90 -36.28 -44.78
CA ARG A 160 -22.40 -34.90 -44.83
C ARG A 160 -21.03 -34.85 -45.49
N ASP A 161 -20.14 -35.76 -45.15
CA ASP A 161 -18.78 -35.80 -45.69
C ASP A 161 -18.75 -36.17 -47.18
N GLU A 162 -19.64 -37.07 -47.62
CA GLU A 162 -19.86 -37.35 -49.04
C GLU A 162 -20.37 -36.12 -49.80
N LEU A 163 -21.38 -35.42 -49.25
CA LEU A 163 -21.94 -34.21 -49.85
C LEU A 163 -20.93 -33.06 -49.86
N SER A 164 -20.16 -32.89 -48.79
CA SER A 164 -19.10 -31.88 -48.72
C SER A 164 -17.98 -32.17 -49.71
N GLY A 165 -17.63 -33.46 -49.93
CA GLY A 165 -16.70 -33.86 -50.97
C GLY A 165 -17.21 -33.63 -52.39
N ARG A 166 -18.52 -33.80 -52.64
CA ARG A 166 -19.14 -33.44 -53.94
C ARG A 166 -19.18 -31.93 -54.14
N TYR A 167 -19.58 -31.18 -53.10
CA TYR A 167 -19.60 -29.72 -53.12
C TYR A 167 -18.21 -29.14 -53.33
N GLY A 168 -17.19 -29.64 -52.62
CA GLY A 168 -15.80 -29.23 -52.77
C GLY A 168 -15.28 -29.45 -54.18
N ARG A 169 -15.62 -30.58 -54.82
CA ARG A 169 -15.28 -30.82 -56.24
C ARG A 169 -15.94 -29.82 -57.18
N ALA A 170 -17.23 -29.55 -57.02
CA ALA A 170 -17.93 -28.56 -57.82
C ALA A 170 -17.37 -27.15 -57.62
N ARG A 171 -17.04 -26.79 -56.37
CA ARG A 171 -16.44 -25.49 -56.02
C ARG A 171 -15.06 -25.33 -56.66
N LEU A 172 -14.21 -26.35 -56.61
CA LEU A 172 -12.90 -26.33 -57.28
C LEU A 172 -13.05 -26.16 -58.80
N GLN A 173 -14.03 -26.82 -59.43
CA GLN A 173 -14.29 -26.62 -60.84
C GLN A 173 -14.67 -25.16 -61.13
N VAL A 174 -15.57 -24.57 -60.33
CA VAL A 174 -15.94 -23.15 -60.50
C VAL A 174 -14.72 -22.23 -60.37
N TYR A 175 -13.84 -22.47 -59.40
CA TYR A 175 -12.61 -21.68 -59.26
C TYR A 175 -11.67 -21.84 -60.46
N GLN A 176 -11.52 -23.05 -61.00
CA GLN A 176 -10.73 -23.26 -62.22
C GLN A 176 -11.31 -22.48 -63.40
N TRP A 177 -12.64 -22.45 -63.54
CA TRP A 177 -13.32 -21.67 -64.59
C TRP A 177 -13.20 -20.17 -64.35
N GLU A 178 -13.26 -19.71 -63.11
CA GLU A 178 -13.08 -18.32 -62.72
C GLU A 178 -11.66 -17.84 -62.99
N GLU A 179 -10.64 -18.62 -62.62
CA GLU A 179 -9.24 -18.35 -62.95
C GLU A 179 -9.01 -18.33 -64.46
N ALA A 180 -9.58 -19.28 -65.20
CA ALA A 180 -9.52 -19.28 -66.67
C ALA A 180 -10.22 -18.05 -67.27
N TRP A 181 -11.34 -17.60 -66.68
CA TRP A 181 -12.02 -16.39 -67.11
C TRP A 181 -11.22 -15.11 -66.78
N ARG A 182 -10.67 -15.01 -65.57
CA ARG A 182 -9.79 -13.89 -65.16
C ARG A 182 -8.57 -13.77 -66.06
N THR A 183 -7.90 -14.89 -66.35
CA THR A 183 -6.74 -14.89 -67.26
C THR A 183 -7.12 -14.43 -68.66
N VAL A 184 -8.26 -14.87 -69.21
CA VAL A 184 -8.76 -14.37 -70.50
C VAL A 184 -9.13 -12.88 -70.45
N LYS A 185 -9.77 -12.40 -69.37
CA LYS A 185 -10.08 -10.98 -69.16
C LYS A 185 -8.81 -10.14 -69.08
N ALA A 186 -7.81 -10.56 -68.30
CA ALA A 186 -6.52 -9.90 -68.18
C ALA A 186 -5.77 -9.86 -69.52
N CYS A 187 -5.75 -10.96 -70.26
CA CYS A 187 -5.20 -11.00 -71.62
C CYS A 187 -5.92 -9.99 -72.54
N ARG A 188 -7.25 -9.88 -72.46
CA ARG A 188 -8.01 -8.88 -73.23
C ARG A 188 -7.67 -7.44 -72.83
N SER A 189 -7.64 -7.14 -71.53
CA SER A 189 -7.30 -5.79 -71.03
C SER A 189 -5.87 -5.41 -71.43
N PHE A 190 -4.93 -6.35 -71.32
CA PHE A 190 -3.56 -6.19 -71.79
C PHE A 190 -3.51 -5.90 -73.30
N LEU A 191 -4.22 -6.69 -74.12
CA LEU A 191 -4.28 -6.46 -75.57
C LEU A 191 -4.91 -5.11 -75.93
N ARG A 192 -5.85 -4.60 -75.14
CA ARG A 192 -6.40 -3.25 -75.30
C ARG A 192 -5.38 -2.15 -74.98
N ARG A 193 -4.67 -2.26 -73.84
CA ARG A 193 -3.63 -1.29 -73.43
C ARG A 193 -2.44 -1.23 -74.38
N VAL A 194 -2.10 -2.37 -75.00
CA VAL A 194 -0.95 -2.49 -75.92
C VAL A 194 -1.33 -2.16 -77.37
N SER A 195 -2.63 -2.12 -77.71
CA SER A 195 -3.08 -1.74 -79.05
C SER A 195 -2.83 -0.24 -79.31
N PRO A 196 -2.21 0.13 -80.45
CA PRO A 196 -2.00 1.53 -80.81
C PRO A 196 -3.32 2.30 -81.10
N LEU A 197 -4.43 1.60 -81.35
CA LEU A 197 -5.76 2.20 -81.49
C LEU A 197 -6.49 2.33 -80.14
N GLY A 198 -6.20 1.45 -79.17
CA GLY A 198 -6.73 1.57 -77.80
C GLY A 198 -6.19 2.78 -77.04
N GLN A 199 -5.05 3.34 -77.45
CA GLN A 199 -4.53 4.61 -76.91
C GLN A 199 -5.33 5.85 -77.38
N LEU A 200 -6.11 5.73 -78.47
CA LEU A 200 -6.98 6.81 -78.93
C LEU A 200 -8.33 6.76 -78.21
N ASP A 201 -8.90 5.57 -78.01
CA ASP A 201 -10.13 5.41 -77.23
C ASP A 201 -9.90 5.70 -75.72
N ALA A 202 -8.73 5.36 -75.17
CA ALA A 202 -8.37 5.74 -73.80
C ALA A 202 -8.24 7.26 -73.59
N ALA A 203 -7.92 8.02 -74.64
CA ALA A 203 -7.92 9.49 -74.56
C ALA A 203 -9.34 10.09 -74.60
N GLU A 204 -10.32 9.35 -75.14
CA GLU A 204 -11.75 9.72 -75.06
C GLU A 204 -12.35 9.35 -73.70
N ASP A 205 -11.93 8.22 -73.10
CA ASP A 205 -12.33 7.82 -71.74
C ASP A 205 -11.67 8.71 -70.64
N GLU A 206 -10.44 9.20 -70.84
CA GLU A 206 -9.79 10.18 -69.93
C GLU A 206 -10.52 11.55 -69.88
N SER A 207 -11.42 11.85 -70.82
CA SER A 207 -12.20 13.10 -70.82
C SER A 207 -13.46 13.03 -69.95
N GLU A 208 -13.96 11.84 -69.61
CA GLU A 208 -15.06 11.66 -68.65
C GLU A 208 -14.56 11.46 -67.20
N GLU A 209 -13.29 11.13 -67.00
CA GLU A 209 -12.65 10.92 -65.68
C GLU A 209 -11.75 12.07 -65.20
N ALA A 210 -11.83 13.26 -65.79
CA ALA A 210 -11.16 14.47 -65.30
C ALA A 210 -11.79 15.07 -64.01
N GLY A 211 -12.50 14.23 -63.25
CA GLY A 211 -13.34 14.60 -62.13
C GLY A 211 -13.04 13.86 -60.83
N GLU A 212 -12.01 13.02 -60.71
CA GLU A 212 -11.60 12.48 -59.41
C GLU A 212 -10.11 12.13 -59.41
N GLY A 213 -9.39 12.71 -58.45
CA GLY A 213 -7.93 12.73 -58.44
C GLY A 213 -7.30 11.44 -57.94
N ALA A 214 -6.22 11.04 -58.61
CA ALA A 214 -5.00 10.51 -58.01
C ALA A 214 -5.21 9.50 -56.86
N GLY A 215 -5.75 8.32 -57.19
CA GLY A 215 -5.85 7.20 -56.24
C GLY A 215 -6.26 5.86 -56.84
N GLU A 216 -6.33 5.71 -58.16
CA GLU A 216 -7.03 4.59 -58.81
C GLU A 216 -6.13 3.58 -59.54
N GLU A 217 -4.84 3.50 -59.23
CA GLU A 217 -4.11 2.25 -59.50
C GLU A 217 -4.45 1.13 -58.48
N ALA A 218 -5.20 1.47 -57.41
CA ALA A 218 -5.72 0.53 -56.41
C ALA A 218 -7.23 0.22 -56.57
N GLY A 219 -7.92 0.89 -57.50
CA GLY A 219 -9.39 0.78 -57.67
C GLY A 219 -9.82 -0.49 -58.43
N GLU A 220 -9.04 -0.93 -59.42
CA GLU A 220 -9.32 -2.19 -60.14
C GLU A 220 -9.03 -3.43 -59.25
N GLU A 221 -8.11 -3.33 -58.29
CA GLU A 221 -7.88 -4.38 -57.27
C GLU A 221 -8.98 -4.39 -56.19
N ALA A 222 -9.73 -3.30 -56.01
CA ALA A 222 -10.82 -3.22 -55.03
C ALA A 222 -12.08 -3.97 -55.48
N GLU A 223 -12.38 -4.03 -56.79
CA GLU A 223 -13.41 -4.94 -57.33
C GLU A 223 -13.00 -6.42 -57.24
N GLU A 224 -11.70 -6.71 -57.10
CA GLU A 224 -11.18 -8.06 -56.89
C GLU A 224 -11.25 -8.49 -55.41
N ALA A 225 -11.37 -7.53 -54.49
CA ALA A 225 -11.39 -7.77 -53.05
C ALA A 225 -12.79 -8.08 -52.48
N GLU A 226 -13.88 -7.84 -53.21
CA GLU A 226 -15.24 -8.22 -52.80
C GLU A 226 -15.53 -9.71 -53.12
N ILE A 227 -14.68 -10.58 -52.57
CA ILE A 227 -14.87 -12.04 -52.52
C ILE A 227 -15.97 -12.35 -51.49
N GLY A 228 -17.18 -11.83 -51.72
CA GLY A 228 -18.30 -11.95 -50.78
C GLY A 228 -19.26 -13.09 -51.12
N SER A 229 -19.54 -13.34 -52.40
CA SER A 229 -20.55 -14.32 -52.80
C SER A 229 -20.34 -14.83 -54.21
N LEU A 230 -20.59 -16.13 -54.42
CA LEU A 230 -20.65 -16.75 -55.75
C LEU A 230 -21.59 -15.99 -56.71
N GLU A 231 -22.63 -15.35 -56.16
CA GLU A 231 -23.60 -14.56 -56.90
C GLU A 231 -23.00 -13.27 -57.47
N SER A 232 -22.03 -12.63 -56.79
CA SER A 232 -21.36 -11.43 -57.33
C SER A 232 -20.44 -11.80 -58.50
N ILE A 233 -19.75 -12.95 -58.41
CA ILE A 233 -18.91 -13.51 -59.48
C ILE A 233 -19.76 -13.84 -60.71
N ILE A 234 -20.92 -14.47 -60.51
CA ILE A 234 -21.87 -14.78 -61.60
C ILE A 234 -22.38 -13.49 -62.24
N ALA A 235 -22.78 -12.49 -61.44
CA ALA A 235 -23.24 -11.21 -61.97
C ALA A 235 -22.13 -10.47 -62.75
N ALA A 236 -20.89 -10.48 -62.27
CA ALA A 236 -19.75 -9.89 -62.97
C ALA A 236 -19.45 -10.60 -64.29
N PHE A 237 -19.56 -11.93 -64.33
CA PHE A 237 -19.45 -12.72 -65.55
C PHE A 237 -20.55 -12.36 -66.56
N GLU A 238 -21.82 -12.26 -66.12
CA GLU A 238 -22.95 -11.90 -66.97
C GLU A 238 -22.85 -10.48 -67.53
N ARG A 239 -22.39 -9.51 -66.72
CA ARG A 239 -22.06 -8.15 -67.20
C ARG A 239 -20.96 -8.19 -68.26
N THR A 240 -19.89 -8.93 -68.01
CA THR A 240 -18.76 -9.05 -68.96
C THR A 240 -19.19 -9.73 -70.25
N ARG A 241 -20.02 -10.78 -70.15
CA ARG A 241 -20.63 -11.47 -71.30
C ARG A 241 -21.56 -10.55 -72.10
N SER A 242 -22.29 -9.66 -71.43
CA SER A 242 -23.18 -8.69 -72.08
C SER A 242 -22.40 -7.55 -72.74
N ALA A 243 -21.29 -7.12 -72.13
CA ALA A 243 -20.34 -6.16 -72.71
C ALA A 243 -19.49 -6.77 -73.85
N LEU A 244 -19.38 -8.09 -73.90
CA LEU A 244 -18.89 -8.85 -75.05
C LEU A 244 -19.99 -8.87 -76.15
N SER A 245 -20.27 -7.71 -76.73
CA SER A 245 -20.95 -7.68 -78.03
C SER A 245 -20.07 -8.44 -79.05
N PRO A 246 -20.63 -9.27 -79.94
CA PRO A 246 -19.87 -10.01 -80.96
C PRO A 246 -19.12 -9.12 -81.97
N ALA A 247 -19.19 -7.79 -81.81
CA ALA A 247 -18.58 -6.80 -82.68
C ALA A 247 -17.05 -6.66 -82.50
N SER A 248 -16.48 -6.86 -81.31
CA SER A 248 -15.02 -6.71 -81.10
C SER A 248 -14.24 -7.93 -81.58
N SER A 249 -14.24 -8.16 -82.89
CA SER A 249 -13.33 -9.10 -83.52
C SER A 249 -11.88 -8.59 -83.39
N PRO A 250 -10.86 -9.48 -83.27
CA PRO A 250 -9.45 -9.09 -83.15
C PRO A 250 -8.93 -8.23 -84.31
N GLY A 251 -9.69 -8.10 -85.42
CA GLY A 251 -9.39 -7.21 -86.53
C GLY A 251 -9.60 -5.72 -86.24
N GLU A 252 -10.43 -5.34 -85.26
CA GLU A 252 -10.67 -3.93 -84.89
C GLU A 252 -9.60 -3.38 -83.93
N LEU A 253 -8.86 -4.25 -83.24
CA LEU A 253 -7.80 -3.88 -82.30
C LEU A 253 -6.44 -3.59 -82.97
N GLY A 254 -6.37 -3.61 -84.31
CA GLY A 254 -5.15 -3.35 -85.07
C GLY A 254 -4.03 -4.40 -84.91
N LEU A 255 -4.28 -5.49 -84.18
CA LEU A 255 -3.34 -6.60 -83.96
C LEU A 255 -3.70 -7.76 -84.89
N LEU A 256 -3.51 -7.57 -86.21
CA LEU A 256 -3.91 -8.56 -87.20
C LEU A 256 -2.96 -9.77 -87.29
N GLU A 257 -1.74 -9.70 -86.75
CA GLU A 257 -0.75 -10.79 -86.86
C GLU A 257 0.07 -11.01 -85.57
N ALA A 258 0.29 -12.28 -85.19
CA ALA A 258 1.07 -12.64 -83.99
C ALA A 258 2.51 -12.09 -84.01
N ALA A 259 3.03 -11.79 -85.20
CA ALA A 259 4.34 -11.19 -85.38
C ALA A 259 4.43 -9.74 -84.85
N ASP A 260 3.35 -8.96 -84.92
CA ASP A 260 3.33 -7.57 -84.45
C ASP A 260 3.23 -7.50 -82.92
N LEU A 261 2.50 -8.43 -82.31
CA LEU A 261 2.49 -8.58 -80.85
C LEU A 261 3.89 -8.95 -80.32
N LEU A 262 4.61 -9.84 -81.02
CA LEU A 262 6.00 -10.19 -80.66
C LEU A 262 6.97 -9.01 -80.81
N ARG A 263 6.74 -8.09 -81.74
CA ARG A 263 7.53 -6.86 -81.87
C ARG A 263 7.27 -5.91 -80.71
N LEU A 264 6.01 -5.70 -80.35
CA LEU A 264 5.63 -4.88 -79.19
C LEU A 264 6.20 -5.44 -77.88
N PHE A 265 6.18 -6.76 -77.69
CA PHE A 265 6.82 -7.40 -76.55
C PHE A 265 8.33 -7.14 -76.52
N ARG A 266 9.03 -7.25 -77.66
CA ARG A 266 10.46 -6.91 -77.73
C ARG A 266 10.74 -5.45 -77.40
N ASP A 267 9.88 -4.53 -77.83
CA ASP A 267 10.03 -3.12 -77.50
C ASP A 267 9.80 -2.84 -76.01
N ILE A 268 8.83 -3.52 -75.39
CA ILE A 268 8.59 -3.45 -73.94
C ILE A 268 9.76 -4.08 -73.17
N GLU A 269 10.25 -5.23 -73.61
CA GLU A 269 11.44 -5.89 -73.04
C GLU A 269 12.66 -4.95 -73.10
N LEU A 270 12.86 -4.26 -74.22
CA LEU A 270 13.97 -3.32 -74.39
C LEU A 270 13.82 -2.08 -73.51
N ARG A 271 12.59 -1.54 -73.35
CA ARG A 271 12.30 -0.45 -72.41
C ARG A 271 12.51 -0.87 -70.96
N ASN A 272 12.02 -2.05 -70.58
CA ASN A 272 12.18 -2.60 -69.24
C ASN A 272 13.65 -2.88 -68.93
N LEU A 273 14.40 -3.41 -69.91
CA LEU A 273 15.85 -3.59 -69.79
C LEU A 273 16.56 -2.24 -69.60
N SER A 274 16.19 -1.22 -70.38
CA SER A 274 16.72 0.13 -70.20
C SER A 274 16.44 0.68 -68.79
N ALA A 275 15.22 0.51 -68.29
CA ALA A 275 14.85 0.93 -66.93
C ALA A 275 15.65 0.16 -65.87
N LEU A 276 15.83 -1.15 -66.03
CA LEU A 276 16.59 -1.98 -65.11
C LEU A 276 18.08 -1.58 -65.08
N VAL A 277 18.68 -1.29 -66.23
CA VAL A 277 20.05 -0.77 -66.32
C VAL A 277 20.16 0.59 -65.60
N HIS A 278 19.15 1.46 -65.71
CA HIS A 278 19.13 2.72 -64.96
C HIS A 278 19.00 2.49 -63.44
N LEU A 279 18.18 1.53 -62.99
CA LEU A 279 18.06 1.17 -61.58
C LEU A 279 19.37 0.59 -61.03
N GLU A 280 20.04 -0.28 -61.78
CA GLU A 280 21.34 -0.82 -61.41
C GLU A 280 22.40 0.29 -61.33
N ALA A 281 22.41 1.21 -62.30
CA ALA A 281 23.29 2.37 -62.29
C ALA A 281 23.04 3.31 -61.10
N LEU A 282 21.80 3.42 -60.64
CA LEU A 282 21.42 4.21 -59.45
C LEU A 282 21.73 3.49 -58.13
N GLY A 283 21.90 2.18 -58.13
CA GLY A 283 22.20 1.40 -56.92
C GLY A 283 23.47 1.83 -56.20
N GLY A 284 24.56 2.09 -56.95
CA GLY A 284 25.83 2.60 -56.40
C GLY A 284 25.69 3.96 -55.72
N PRO A 285 25.20 5.01 -56.42
CA PRO A 285 24.94 6.33 -55.83
C PRO A 285 24.01 6.28 -54.61
N MET A 286 22.99 5.43 -54.62
CA MET A 286 22.08 5.27 -53.49
C MET A 286 22.77 4.65 -52.26
N ALA A 287 23.63 3.64 -52.46
CA ALA A 287 24.43 3.05 -51.39
C ALA A 287 25.47 4.04 -50.83
N GLU A 288 26.07 4.87 -51.68
CA GLU A 288 26.95 5.95 -51.22
C GLU A 288 26.18 7.02 -50.44
N ALA A 289 24.98 7.40 -50.90
CA ALA A 289 24.14 8.37 -50.22
C ALA A 289 23.72 7.84 -48.84
N SER A 290 23.28 6.59 -48.74
CA SER A 290 22.90 5.98 -47.46
C SER A 290 24.09 5.86 -46.50
N ALA A 291 25.28 5.49 -47.00
CA ALA A 291 26.49 5.47 -46.19
C ALA A 291 26.88 6.88 -45.68
N ARG A 292 26.73 7.92 -46.51
CA ARG A 292 26.97 9.32 -46.10
C ARG A 292 25.95 9.80 -45.07
N ILE A 293 24.69 9.42 -45.22
CA ILE A 293 23.63 9.71 -44.25
C ILE A 293 23.96 9.04 -42.91
N GLY A 294 24.26 7.74 -42.88
CA GLY A 294 24.64 7.04 -41.65
C GLY A 294 25.90 7.65 -40.99
N ALA A 295 26.89 8.07 -41.79
CA ALA A 295 28.07 8.77 -41.26
C ALA A 295 27.76 10.20 -40.76
N ALA A 296 26.73 10.86 -41.29
CA ALA A 296 26.27 12.15 -40.81
C ALA A 296 25.48 12.00 -39.50
N GLU A 297 24.59 11.01 -39.42
CA GLU A 297 23.84 10.66 -38.20
C GLU A 297 24.77 10.36 -37.03
N LEU A 298 25.81 9.54 -37.26
CA LEU A 298 26.82 9.26 -36.23
C LEU A 298 27.59 10.50 -35.79
N ARG A 299 27.86 11.46 -36.70
CA ARG A 299 28.53 12.73 -36.35
C ARG A 299 27.62 13.62 -35.52
N VAL A 300 26.37 13.77 -35.94
CA VAL A 300 25.35 14.53 -35.20
C VAL A 300 25.12 13.91 -33.83
N GLY A 301 25.06 12.58 -33.72
CA GLY A 301 24.95 11.87 -32.44
C GLY A 301 26.08 12.22 -31.47
N ARG A 302 27.33 12.22 -31.94
CA ARG A 302 28.50 12.63 -31.11
C ARG A 302 28.44 14.10 -30.72
N GLU A 303 28.08 15.00 -31.63
CA GLU A 303 27.94 16.42 -31.32
C GLU A 303 26.85 16.65 -30.26
N ILE A 304 25.76 15.90 -30.31
CA ILE A 304 24.71 15.93 -29.29
C ILE A 304 25.25 15.45 -27.93
N GLU A 305 26.00 14.34 -27.90
CA GLU A 305 26.66 13.84 -26.68
C GLU A 305 27.61 14.88 -26.08
N ASP A 306 28.46 15.50 -26.91
CA ASP A 306 29.37 16.58 -26.49
C ASP A 306 28.61 17.78 -25.91
N VAL A 307 27.47 18.15 -26.50
CA VAL A 307 26.60 19.21 -25.98
C VAL A 307 26.00 18.82 -24.63
N PHE A 308 25.52 17.59 -24.47
CA PHE A 308 25.00 17.10 -23.19
C PHE A 308 26.08 17.13 -22.11
N GLU A 309 27.29 16.65 -22.40
CA GLU A 309 28.42 16.74 -21.47
C GLU A 309 28.73 18.19 -21.10
N GLY A 310 28.68 19.10 -22.08
CA GLY A 310 28.82 20.54 -21.87
C GLY A 310 27.76 21.12 -20.94
N ILE A 311 26.49 20.75 -21.13
CA ILE A 311 25.38 21.17 -20.27
C ILE A 311 25.61 20.70 -18.83
N GLU A 312 25.94 19.42 -18.61
CA GLU A 312 26.19 18.91 -17.26
C GLU A 312 27.37 19.62 -16.57
N GLN A 313 28.43 19.92 -17.31
CA GLN A 313 29.58 20.67 -16.80
C GLN A 313 29.16 22.09 -16.36
N LEU A 314 28.33 22.76 -17.16
CA LEU A 314 27.79 24.08 -16.84
C LEU A 314 26.87 24.05 -15.63
N GLU A 315 25.97 23.08 -15.51
CA GLU A 315 25.11 22.91 -14.34
C GLU A 315 25.93 22.69 -13.06
N ARG A 316 26.96 21.85 -13.13
CA ARG A 316 27.91 21.65 -12.01
C ARG A 316 28.66 22.95 -11.67
N ALA A 317 29.00 23.78 -12.65
CA ALA A 317 29.65 25.07 -12.45
C ALA A 317 28.69 26.09 -11.80
N ILE A 318 27.47 26.21 -12.30
CA ILE A 318 26.41 27.05 -11.74
C ILE A 318 26.15 26.67 -10.28
N GLY A 319 25.95 25.38 -9.99
CA GLY A 319 25.74 24.92 -8.62
C GLY A 319 26.93 25.22 -7.68
N ARG A 320 28.17 25.23 -8.20
CA ARG A 320 29.35 25.65 -7.42
C ARG A 320 29.32 27.15 -7.12
N GLU A 321 29.01 27.98 -8.10
CA GLU A 321 28.91 29.44 -7.93
C GLU A 321 27.73 29.84 -7.04
N GLU A 322 26.56 29.21 -7.17
CA GLU A 322 25.42 29.46 -6.27
C GLU A 322 25.75 29.11 -4.81
N ARG A 323 26.42 27.97 -4.56
CA ARG A 323 26.88 27.62 -3.22
C ARG A 323 27.86 28.65 -2.67
N ARG A 324 28.75 29.16 -3.52
CA ARG A 324 29.70 30.22 -3.16
C ARG A 324 28.97 31.52 -2.85
N ALA A 325 28.01 31.93 -3.67
CA ALA A 325 27.19 33.12 -3.46
C ALA A 325 26.43 33.03 -2.12
N ARG A 326 25.71 31.93 -1.87
CA ARG A 326 25.00 31.70 -0.59
C ARG A 326 25.94 31.74 0.61
N ARG A 327 27.17 31.22 0.48
CA ARG A 327 28.18 31.29 1.56
C ARG A 327 28.62 32.74 1.81
N LEU A 328 28.88 33.50 0.76
CA LEU A 328 29.27 34.91 0.88
C LEU A 328 28.14 35.77 1.45
N GLU A 329 26.89 35.54 1.04
CA GLU A 329 25.71 36.19 1.61
C GLU A 329 25.56 35.90 3.12
N ARG A 330 25.74 34.65 3.53
CA ARG A 330 25.72 34.32 4.97
C ARG A 330 26.85 35.01 5.73
N GLN A 331 28.03 35.12 5.12
CA GLN A 331 29.17 35.82 5.73
C GLN A 331 28.90 37.32 5.82
N SER A 332 28.40 37.96 4.76
CA SER A 332 28.06 39.38 4.75
C SER A 332 26.94 39.69 5.74
N ALA A 333 25.87 38.89 5.76
CA ALA A 333 24.78 39.03 6.72
C ALA A 333 25.27 38.92 8.17
N ARG A 334 26.16 37.98 8.47
CA ARG A 334 26.79 37.86 9.81
C ARG A 334 27.62 39.08 10.15
N LEU A 335 28.41 39.60 9.21
CA LEU A 335 29.23 40.80 9.43
C LEU A 335 28.35 42.02 9.71
N VAL A 336 27.31 42.22 8.89
CA VAL A 336 26.35 43.33 9.04
C VAL A 336 25.60 43.23 10.37
N GLN A 337 25.00 42.08 10.67
CA GLN A 337 24.16 41.92 11.87
C GLN A 337 24.95 41.89 13.18
N ARG A 338 26.19 41.39 13.18
CA ARG A 338 26.97 41.27 14.42
C ARG A 338 27.91 42.45 14.62
N ARG A 339 28.92 42.59 13.76
CA ARG A 339 30.03 43.52 14.01
C ARG A 339 29.68 44.95 13.61
N PHE A 340 29.14 45.15 12.41
CA PHE A 340 28.76 46.50 11.96
C PHE A 340 27.60 47.07 12.78
N ARG A 341 26.54 46.30 13.01
CA ARG A 341 25.43 46.74 13.85
C ARG A 341 25.87 47.06 15.28
N ALA A 342 26.74 46.25 15.89
CA ALA A 342 27.23 46.55 17.24
C ALA A 342 28.07 47.85 17.28
N LEU A 343 28.86 48.13 16.24
CA LEU A 343 29.65 49.37 16.16
C LEU A 343 28.75 50.60 15.92
N VAL A 344 27.88 50.55 14.92
CA VAL A 344 27.02 51.66 14.50
C VAL A 344 25.89 51.94 15.49
N CYS A 345 25.30 50.88 16.08
CA CYS A 345 24.24 51.01 17.08
C CYS A 345 24.78 50.92 18.52
N SER A 346 26.08 51.10 18.74
CA SER A 346 26.61 51.21 20.10
C SER A 346 25.96 52.40 20.81
N ALA A 347 25.69 52.26 22.11
CA ALA A 347 25.08 53.33 22.88
C ALA A 347 25.94 54.60 22.85
N GLU A 348 27.26 54.47 22.74
CA GLU A 348 28.19 55.60 22.61
C GLU A 348 28.07 56.31 21.27
N ALA A 349 28.03 55.59 20.14
CA ALA A 349 27.86 56.19 18.83
C ALA A 349 26.50 56.89 18.67
N LEU A 350 25.42 56.27 19.19
CA LEU A 350 24.09 56.88 19.18
C LEU A 350 24.02 58.12 20.07
N ARG A 351 24.59 58.07 21.28
CA ARG A 351 24.69 59.25 22.15
C ARG A 351 25.49 60.37 21.50
N ALA A 352 26.64 60.07 20.91
CA ALA A 352 27.46 61.06 20.21
C ALA A 352 26.68 61.70 19.05
N ARG A 353 25.90 60.90 18.31
CA ARG A 353 25.05 61.42 17.24
C ARG A 353 23.96 62.35 17.76
N ILE A 354 23.24 61.96 18.82
CA ILE A 354 22.20 62.81 19.43
C ILE A 354 22.81 64.12 19.94
N LEU A 355 23.95 64.05 20.63
CA LEU A 355 24.64 65.25 21.13
C LEU A 355 25.09 66.17 20.00
N LEU A 356 25.56 65.61 18.88
CA LEU A 356 25.92 66.40 17.69
C LEU A 356 24.70 67.05 17.03
N GLU A 357 23.58 66.32 16.94
CA GLU A 357 22.31 66.85 16.44
C GLU A 357 21.81 67.99 17.34
N GLU A 358 21.76 67.79 18.67
CA GLU A 358 21.36 68.81 19.64
C GLU A 358 22.27 70.05 19.61
N ALA A 359 23.58 69.86 19.53
CA ALA A 359 24.53 70.97 19.45
C ALA A 359 24.38 71.76 18.14
N TYR A 360 24.19 71.05 17.00
CA TYR A 360 24.01 71.69 15.70
C TYR A 360 22.72 72.49 15.63
N GLU A 361 21.61 71.92 16.13
CA GLU A 361 20.31 72.61 16.20
C GLU A 361 20.34 73.82 17.13
N GLY A 362 21.08 73.73 18.24
CA GLY A 362 21.24 74.82 19.20
C GLY A 362 22.13 75.97 18.70
N CYS A 363 23.18 75.68 17.90
CA CYS A 363 24.20 76.67 17.54
C CYS A 363 24.09 77.20 16.09
N VAL A 364 23.57 76.42 15.15
CA VAL A 364 23.59 76.78 13.72
C VAL A 364 22.18 76.95 13.17
N ALA A 365 21.40 75.87 13.09
CA ALA A 365 20.05 75.85 12.53
C ALA A 365 19.36 74.48 12.78
N PRO A 366 18.02 74.42 12.81
CA PRO A 366 17.29 73.15 12.86
C PRO A 366 17.66 72.28 11.64
N ASN A 367 17.90 70.97 11.86
CA ASN A 367 18.38 70.07 10.82
C ASN A 367 17.24 69.58 9.90
N GLU A 368 16.60 70.49 9.17
CA GLU A 368 15.50 70.19 8.25
C GLU A 368 15.96 69.44 6.98
N ALA A 369 17.26 69.53 6.65
CA ALA A 369 17.85 68.95 5.45
C ALA A 369 18.42 67.52 5.64
N GLY A 370 18.35 66.95 6.85
CA GLY A 370 18.86 65.61 7.12
C GLY A 370 20.37 65.48 6.91
N LEU A 371 21.15 66.47 7.33
CA LEU A 371 22.60 66.47 7.19
C LEU A 371 23.22 65.29 7.95
N GLY A 372 24.21 64.64 7.34
CA GLY A 372 24.96 63.56 7.99
C GLY A 372 25.77 64.08 9.19
N PRO A 373 26.09 63.22 10.18
CA PRO A 373 26.75 63.64 11.43
C PRO A 373 28.13 64.29 11.21
N LEU A 374 28.87 63.85 10.19
CA LEU A 374 30.15 64.47 9.82
C LEU A 374 29.97 65.87 9.22
N ALA A 375 28.90 66.10 8.47
CA ALA A 375 28.60 67.41 7.93
C ALA A 375 28.13 68.37 9.03
N MET A 376 27.32 67.88 9.99
CA MET A 376 26.93 68.64 11.18
C MET A 376 28.15 69.03 12.03
N ALA A 377 29.06 68.09 12.28
CA ALA A 377 30.30 68.37 13.02
C ALA A 377 31.16 69.45 12.35
N ARG A 378 31.34 69.38 11.03
CA ARG A 378 32.06 70.42 10.26
C ARG A 378 31.36 71.78 10.30
N GLY A 379 30.03 71.79 10.28
CA GLY A 379 29.25 73.02 10.42
C GLY A 379 29.43 73.66 11.80
N LEU A 380 29.45 72.84 12.86
CA LEU A 380 29.77 73.29 14.23
C LEU A 380 31.19 73.83 14.33
N GLU A 381 32.18 73.14 13.75
CA GLU A 381 33.57 73.59 13.69
C GLU A 381 33.68 74.96 13.02
N ALA A 382 33.05 75.13 11.84
CA ALA A 382 33.06 76.40 11.11
C ALA A 382 32.35 77.53 11.89
N ALA A 383 31.25 77.22 12.59
CA ALA A 383 30.56 78.19 13.43
C ALA A 383 31.41 78.59 14.65
N TYR A 384 32.09 77.63 15.28
CA TYR A 384 33.01 77.88 16.38
C TYR A 384 34.21 78.73 15.94
N GLU A 385 34.84 78.40 14.81
CA GLU A 385 35.93 79.18 14.22
C GLU A 385 35.50 80.62 13.91
N ARG A 386 34.29 80.80 13.37
CA ARG A 386 33.74 82.12 13.11
C ARG A 386 33.54 82.91 14.40
N LEU A 387 32.87 82.32 15.39
CA LEU A 387 32.59 83.00 16.67
C LEU A 387 33.88 83.31 17.46
N SER A 388 34.87 82.42 17.43
CA SER A 388 36.17 82.66 18.06
C SER A 388 36.94 83.80 17.36
N ALA A 389 36.92 83.87 16.03
CA ALA A 389 37.49 85.00 15.31
C ALA A 389 36.77 86.33 15.62
N GLU A 390 35.43 86.30 15.78
CA GLU A 390 34.65 87.46 16.22
C GLU A 390 34.99 87.87 17.67
N LEU A 391 35.22 86.91 18.56
CA LEU A 391 35.67 87.17 19.94
C LEU A 391 37.06 87.81 19.98
N ASP A 392 38.00 87.32 19.16
CA ASP A 392 39.37 87.85 19.09
C ASP A 392 39.41 89.29 18.53
N ALA A 393 38.41 89.68 17.74
CA ALA A 393 38.28 91.03 17.19
C ALA A 393 37.72 92.06 18.21
N LEU A 394 37.21 91.63 19.37
CA LEU A 394 36.55 92.52 20.33
C LEU A 394 37.54 93.31 21.21
N PRO A 395 37.27 94.61 21.48
CA PRO A 395 38.05 95.40 22.42
C PRO A 395 38.04 94.83 23.86
N ARG A 396 39.22 94.74 24.49
CA ARG A 396 39.41 94.17 25.84
C ARG A 396 38.51 94.75 26.94
N HIS A 397 38.10 96.01 26.82
CA HIS A 397 37.22 96.64 27.82
C HIS A 397 35.77 96.15 27.76
N LEU A 398 35.28 95.77 26.57
CA LEU A 398 33.96 95.16 26.39
C LEU A 398 33.98 93.71 26.89
N VAL A 399 35.05 92.97 26.59
CA VAL A 399 35.23 91.60 27.08
C VAL A 399 35.17 91.54 28.61
N LEU A 400 35.89 92.43 29.32
CA LEU A 400 35.87 92.49 30.79
C LEU A 400 34.50 92.85 31.37
N ALA A 401 33.70 93.66 30.68
CA ALA A 401 32.34 93.99 31.11
C ALA A 401 31.40 92.80 30.89
N CYS A 402 31.44 92.18 29.72
CA CYS A 402 30.66 91.00 29.39
C CYS A 402 31.02 89.79 30.26
N GLU A 403 32.29 89.58 30.60
CA GLU A 403 32.72 88.54 31.55
C GLU A 403 32.07 88.76 32.92
N ARG A 404 32.12 90.00 33.44
CA ARG A 404 31.51 90.33 34.74
C ARG A 404 30.00 90.12 34.74
N ASP A 405 29.32 90.52 33.68
CA ASP A 405 27.88 90.32 33.54
C ASP A 405 27.52 88.85 33.32
N GLY A 406 28.32 88.12 32.55
CA GLY A 406 28.20 86.67 32.34
C GLY A 406 28.36 85.90 33.65
N PHE A 407 29.41 86.17 34.44
CA PHE A 407 29.60 85.58 35.76
C PHE A 407 28.41 85.86 36.70
N GLN A 408 27.84 87.06 36.64
CA GLN A 408 26.65 87.38 37.43
C GLN A 408 25.42 86.61 36.97
N GLN A 409 25.22 86.46 35.66
CA GLN A 409 24.11 85.69 35.09
C GLN A 409 24.25 84.20 35.41
N GLU A 410 25.42 83.61 35.22
CA GLU A 410 25.71 82.22 35.59
C GLU A 410 25.50 81.99 37.10
N MET A 411 25.96 82.92 37.95
CA MET A 411 25.70 82.85 39.40
C MET A 411 24.21 82.90 39.73
N ARG A 412 23.41 83.68 38.99
CA ARG A 412 21.94 83.72 39.16
C ARG A 412 21.33 82.39 38.72
N GLN A 413 21.66 81.89 37.54
CA GLN A 413 21.17 80.62 37.02
C GLN A 413 21.56 79.44 37.91
N SER A 414 22.79 79.42 38.46
CA SER A 414 23.24 78.41 39.40
C SER A 414 22.44 78.41 40.71
N ARG A 415 22.10 79.60 41.22
CA ARG A 415 21.24 79.75 42.40
C ARG A 415 19.81 79.29 42.10
N GLU A 416 19.24 79.71 40.99
CA GLU A 416 17.90 79.30 40.54
C GLU A 416 17.82 77.78 40.34
N ALA A 417 18.84 77.17 39.73
CA ALA A 417 18.94 75.72 39.56
C ALA A 417 19.05 74.99 40.91
N ALA A 418 19.86 75.50 41.85
CA ALA A 418 19.96 74.93 43.19
C ALA A 418 18.64 75.04 43.97
N GLU A 419 17.91 76.15 43.83
CA GLU A 419 16.58 76.31 44.40
C GLU A 419 15.56 75.37 43.75
N ALA A 420 15.57 75.23 42.43
CA ALA A 420 14.72 74.32 41.69
C ALA A 420 14.98 72.86 42.09
N ALA A 421 16.25 72.45 42.23
CA ALA A 421 16.63 71.13 42.72
C ALA A 421 16.10 70.86 44.13
N ARG A 422 16.24 71.82 45.06
CA ARG A 422 15.68 71.72 46.42
C ARG A 422 14.15 71.59 46.39
N LYS A 423 13.47 72.39 45.56
CA LYS A 423 12.00 72.33 45.37
C LYS A 423 11.58 70.98 44.79
N PHE A 424 12.34 70.43 43.84
CA PHE A 424 12.07 69.14 43.21
C PHE A 424 12.28 67.97 44.19
N GLU A 425 13.36 67.97 44.98
CA GLU A 425 13.56 66.99 46.04
C GLU A 425 12.44 67.01 47.07
N LEU A 426 12.00 68.21 47.48
CA LEU A 426 10.86 68.36 48.38
C LEU A 426 9.59 67.76 47.76
N MET A 427 9.31 68.08 46.49
CA MET A 427 8.16 67.53 45.76
C MET A 427 8.22 66.00 45.68
N GLN A 428 9.38 65.40 45.39
CA GLN A 428 9.54 63.94 45.38
C GLN A 428 9.28 63.31 46.75
N ARG A 429 9.74 63.95 47.83
CA ARG A 429 9.45 63.49 49.21
C ARG A 429 7.95 63.56 49.52
N LEU A 430 7.28 64.64 49.12
CA LEU A 430 5.83 64.82 49.29
C LEU A 430 5.04 63.80 48.46
N LEU A 431 5.42 63.56 47.20
CA LEU A 431 4.80 62.53 46.36
C LEU A 431 5.02 61.13 46.93
N GLY A 432 6.21 60.85 47.48
CA GLY A 432 6.49 59.60 48.20
C GLY A 432 5.60 59.43 49.45
N ALA A 433 5.39 60.49 50.22
CA ALA A 433 4.50 60.48 51.39
C ALA A 433 3.02 60.31 50.98
N LEU A 434 2.56 61.01 49.95
CA LEU A 434 1.20 60.86 49.41
C LEU A 434 0.96 59.46 48.88
N ARG A 435 1.91 58.88 48.12
CA ARG A 435 1.83 57.49 47.66
C ARG A 435 1.67 56.52 48.84
N ARG A 436 2.44 56.71 49.92
CA ARG A 436 2.31 55.91 51.16
C ARG A 436 0.97 56.08 51.88
N ILE A 437 0.35 57.26 51.83
CA ILE A 437 -0.96 57.53 52.45
C ILE A 437 -2.10 56.96 51.59
N MET A 438 -1.93 56.98 50.27
CA MET A 438 -2.90 56.50 49.29
C MET A 438 -2.86 54.97 49.06
N GLU A 439 -1.77 54.30 49.46
CA GLU A 439 -1.69 52.85 49.46
C GLU A 439 -2.60 52.28 50.56
N PRO A 440 -3.65 51.49 50.23
CA PRO A 440 -4.52 50.90 51.22
C PRO A 440 -3.70 49.98 52.14
N THR A 441 -3.73 50.25 53.45
CA THR A 441 -2.99 49.45 54.44
C THR A 441 -3.46 48.00 54.40
N GLU A 442 -2.56 47.08 54.02
CA GLU A 442 -2.79 45.65 54.13
C GLU A 442 -3.17 45.28 55.58
N SER A 443 -4.23 44.49 55.75
CA SER A 443 -4.72 44.08 57.06
C SER A 443 -3.70 43.18 57.78
N ARG A 444 -2.84 43.79 58.60
CA ARG A 444 -1.85 43.06 59.41
C ARG A 444 -2.55 42.23 60.49
N ARG A 445 -2.82 40.95 60.22
CA ARG A 445 -3.09 39.94 61.27
C ARG A 445 -1.83 39.77 62.12
N ARG A 446 -1.88 40.13 63.40
CA ARG A 446 -0.78 39.90 64.36
C ARG A 446 -0.54 38.40 64.53
N VAL A 447 0.63 37.92 64.15
CA VAL A 447 1.12 36.59 64.54
C VAL A 447 1.54 36.64 66.02
N LEU A 448 0.99 35.75 66.84
CA LEU A 448 1.32 35.60 68.26
C LEU A 448 2.79 35.15 68.43
N MET A 449 3.63 35.99 69.03
CA MET A 449 4.99 35.62 69.43
C MET A 449 4.97 34.81 70.74
N ARG A 450 5.65 33.65 70.75
CA ARG A 450 6.00 32.94 72.00
C ARG A 450 7.03 33.77 72.79
N ARG A 451 6.84 33.83 74.12
CA ARG A 451 7.76 34.48 75.06
C ARG A 451 9.08 33.69 75.15
N SER A 452 10.19 34.42 75.26
CA SER A 452 11.58 33.96 75.33
C SER A 452 11.92 33.21 76.62
N SER A 453 12.73 32.15 76.50
CA SER A 453 13.47 31.51 77.58
C SER A 453 14.68 32.36 78.04
N PRO A 454 15.20 32.16 79.26
CA PRO A 454 16.18 33.05 79.88
C PRO A 454 17.59 32.93 79.31
N ASN A 455 18.30 34.05 79.43
CA ASN A 455 19.62 34.38 78.91
C ASN A 455 20.72 33.48 79.51
N VAL A 456 21.48 32.77 78.67
CA VAL A 456 22.77 32.15 79.03
C VAL A 456 23.85 32.72 78.12
N PRO A 457 24.97 33.22 78.66
CA PRO A 457 25.95 33.95 77.88
C PRO A 457 26.98 33.02 77.23
N GLY A 458 27.39 33.38 76.02
CA GLY A 458 28.73 33.05 75.51
C GLY A 458 28.78 32.08 74.33
N ARG A 459 28.81 32.64 73.11
CA ARG A 459 29.95 32.50 72.17
C ARG A 459 29.76 33.44 70.98
N ARG A 460 30.77 34.27 70.73
CA ARG A 460 30.96 35.02 69.49
C ARG A 460 31.46 34.06 68.39
N CYS A 461 31.26 34.48 67.14
CA CYS A 461 31.74 33.88 65.87
C CYS A 461 30.89 32.67 65.41
N ALA A 462 30.32 32.58 64.21
CA ALA A 462 30.50 33.32 62.96
C ALA A 462 29.19 33.31 62.15
N ALA A 463 28.79 34.45 61.61
CA ALA A 463 27.70 34.55 60.62
C ALA A 463 28.16 35.45 59.47
N SER A 464 29.15 34.97 58.73
CA SER A 464 29.56 35.47 57.42
C SER A 464 29.65 34.33 56.38
N ALA A 465 28.87 33.25 56.56
CA ALA A 465 28.82 32.11 55.64
C ALA A 465 27.40 31.64 55.26
N ALA A 466 26.34 32.41 55.55
CA ALA A 466 24.94 32.02 55.25
C ALA A 466 24.14 33.01 54.39
N ALA A 467 24.78 34.07 53.88
CA ALA A 467 24.17 34.99 52.90
C ALA A 467 24.60 34.71 51.45
N ALA A 468 25.51 33.75 51.21
CA ALA A 468 25.97 33.36 49.88
C ALA A 468 25.26 32.12 49.30
N ALA A 469 24.20 31.61 49.93
CA ALA A 469 23.52 30.37 49.52
C ALA A 469 22.01 30.53 49.26
N LYS A 470 21.50 31.76 49.10
CA LYS A 470 20.07 32.01 48.75
C LYS A 470 19.82 32.90 47.54
N GLU A 471 20.84 33.15 46.71
CA GLU A 471 20.71 34.00 45.52
C GLU A 471 21.26 33.37 44.23
N GLN A 472 21.37 32.02 44.18
CA GLN A 472 21.81 31.27 43.00
C GLN A 472 20.92 30.05 42.62
N THR A 473 19.66 30.02 43.04
CA THR A 473 18.70 28.99 42.56
C THR A 473 17.44 29.59 41.95
N ARG A 474 17.53 30.79 41.36
CA ARG A 474 16.42 31.40 40.61
C ARG A 474 16.48 31.29 39.09
N ASP A 475 17.57 30.78 38.51
CA ASP A 475 17.70 30.67 37.05
C ASP A 475 17.95 29.24 36.56
N LYS A 476 16.98 28.34 36.79
CA LYS A 476 16.69 27.12 36.01
C LYS A 476 15.20 26.84 36.25
N SER A 477 14.23 26.90 35.34
CA SER A 477 14.20 26.99 33.88
C SER A 477 12.73 27.19 33.46
N PRO A 478 12.37 28.16 32.60
CA PRO A 478 11.11 28.11 31.85
C PRO A 478 11.09 26.95 30.82
N ILE A 479 12.27 26.51 30.40
CA ILE A 479 12.49 25.48 29.36
C ILE A 479 12.00 24.07 29.79
N ALA A 480 12.10 23.70 31.07
CA ALA A 480 11.63 22.40 31.53
C ALA A 480 10.10 22.28 31.60
N ARG A 481 9.37 23.41 31.71
CA ARG A 481 7.91 23.43 31.64
C ARG A 481 7.41 23.42 30.18
N GLU A 482 8.13 24.08 29.28
CA GLU A 482 7.84 24.05 27.84
C GLU A 482 8.12 22.66 27.23
N ALA A 483 9.18 21.96 27.66
CA ALA A 483 9.47 20.60 27.20
C ALA A 483 8.36 19.59 27.55
N LEU A 484 7.78 19.70 28.75
CA LEU A 484 6.64 18.86 29.17
C LEU A 484 5.32 19.23 28.48
N GLN A 485 5.17 20.48 28.04
CA GLN A 485 4.02 20.91 27.25
C GLN A 485 4.15 20.51 25.77
N LEU A 486 5.36 20.50 25.21
CA LEU A 486 5.62 20.02 23.85
C LEU A 486 5.44 18.50 23.73
N ASP A 487 5.91 17.71 24.70
CA ASP A 487 5.68 16.26 24.76
C ASP A 487 4.19 15.89 24.87
N PHE A 488 3.37 16.79 25.44
CA PHE A 488 1.92 16.62 25.53
C PHE A 488 1.24 16.86 24.18
N PHE A 489 1.66 17.89 23.43
CA PHE A 489 1.13 18.19 22.09
C PHE A 489 1.60 17.19 21.03
N GLU A 490 2.83 16.67 21.12
CA GLU A 490 3.37 15.69 20.17
C GLU A 490 2.67 14.31 20.26
N LYS A 491 2.04 14.01 21.40
CA LYS A 491 1.18 12.82 21.58
C LYS A 491 -0.24 13.00 21.04
N LEU A 492 -0.74 14.23 20.95
CA LEU A 492 -2.08 14.55 20.44
C LEU A 492 -2.11 14.73 18.92
N CYS A 493 -0.97 15.05 18.29
CA CYS A 493 -0.89 15.37 16.86
C CYS A 493 -0.34 14.24 15.96
N LYS A 494 -0.14 13.01 16.45
CA LYS A 494 0.23 11.89 15.56
C LYS A 494 -1.01 11.42 14.78
N PRO A 495 -1.05 11.52 13.44
CA PRO A 495 -2.14 10.96 12.66
C PRO A 495 -2.14 9.44 12.81
N LYS A 496 -3.34 8.86 13.01
CA LYS A 496 -3.57 7.41 12.90
C LYS A 496 -3.06 6.96 11.53
N ARG A 497 -1.99 6.15 11.50
CA ARG A 497 -1.66 5.36 10.31
C ARG A 497 -2.82 4.41 10.08
N THR A 498 -3.57 4.67 9.02
CA THR A 498 -4.46 3.70 8.39
C THR A 498 -3.57 2.74 7.62
N ASP A 499 -3.40 1.53 8.13
CA ASP A 499 -2.86 0.44 7.33
C ASP A 499 -3.91 0.10 6.26
N GLY A 500 -3.61 0.44 5.01
CA GLY A 500 -4.48 0.29 3.86
C GLY A 500 -3.78 0.67 2.57
N GLU A 501 -2.91 -0.22 2.09
CA GLU A 501 -2.40 -0.36 0.71
C GLU A 501 -2.33 -1.88 0.54
N GLU A 502 -3.23 -2.58 -0.17
CA GLU A 502 -3.46 -2.59 -1.63
C GLU A 502 -2.19 -2.90 -2.42
N ASP A 503 -1.81 -4.19 -2.42
CA ASP A 503 -0.92 -4.78 -3.42
C ASP A 503 -1.69 -4.89 -4.76
N GLY A 504 -1.57 -3.85 -5.58
CA GLY A 504 -1.90 -3.87 -7.00
C GLY A 504 -0.62 -3.81 -7.82
N ALA A 505 -0.07 -4.97 -8.19
CA ALA A 505 0.98 -5.09 -9.20
C ALA A 505 0.34 -5.51 -10.53
N SER A 506 0.24 -4.55 -11.44
CA SER A 506 0.06 -4.74 -12.87
C SER A 506 1.43 -5.04 -13.48
N ASP A 507 1.58 -6.23 -14.04
CA ASP A 507 2.64 -6.56 -15.00
C ASP A 507 2.01 -6.52 -16.40
N ASP A 508 2.38 -5.48 -17.16
CA ASP A 508 2.30 -5.44 -18.62
C ASP A 508 3.72 -5.06 -19.12
N ASP A 509 4.13 -5.75 -20.20
CA ASP A 509 5.25 -5.49 -21.13
C ASP A 509 6.70 -5.86 -20.74
N ASP A 510 7.09 -7.11 -21.04
CA ASP A 510 8.04 -7.48 -22.13
C ASP A 510 8.15 -9.01 -22.33
#